data_AF-A0ABD1DIV4-F1
#
_entry.id   AF-A0ABD1DIV4-F1
#
_cell.length_a   1.000
_cell.length_b   1.000
_cell.length_c   1.000
_cell.angle_alpha   90.00
_cell.angle_beta   90.00
_cell.angle_gamma   90.00
#
_symmetry.space_group_name_H-M   'P 1'
#
loop_
_entity.id
_entity.type
_entity.pdbx_description
1 polymer ?
#
loop_
_entity_poly.entity_id
_entity_poly.type
_entity_poly.pdbx_seq_one_letter_code
_entity_poly.pdbx_strand_id
1 'polypeptide(L)'
;MVSVETFRVLGYVYGILGIAGSTFEMTKCILRIAIGHIEHHQRHFNSEHFRQAQDVSTVFALPLCALWMVFFVILIMGIKQKNLILVRAHKMFLIISNAIGFIILGIGILVLTIFYNEKDAKLARVILVIVLVIGLASYLLALWIVNGVIRYIETDRIINNTEVVIFHPDVQHHVQFEYDYTPV
;
A
#
# COMPACT_ATOMS: atom_id res chain seq x y z
N MET A 1 -13.38 3.41 19.95
CA MET A 1 -12.27 2.50 19.54
C MET A 1 -12.82 1.55 18.49
N VAL A 2 -12.17 1.42 17.33
CA VAL A 2 -12.55 0.43 16.30
C VAL A 2 -12.04 -0.94 16.73
N SER A 3 -12.85 -2.00 16.60
CA SER A 3 -12.45 -3.36 16.96
C SER A 3 -11.28 -3.83 16.10
N VAL A 4 -10.37 -4.61 16.68
CA VAL A 4 -9.16 -5.11 16.01
C VAL A 4 -9.54 -5.97 14.79
N GLU A 5 -10.64 -6.71 14.86
CA GLU A 5 -11.14 -7.54 13.77
C GLU A 5 -11.73 -6.73 12.61
N THR A 6 -12.21 -5.51 12.87
CA THR A 6 -12.65 -4.58 11.82
C THR A 6 -11.49 -4.18 10.91
N PHE A 7 -10.27 -4.07 11.43
CA PHE A 7 -9.09 -3.76 10.60
C PHE A 7 -8.74 -4.87 9.62
N ARG A 8 -9.04 -6.15 9.94
CA ARG A 8 -8.91 -7.26 8.98
C ARG A 8 -9.80 -7.02 7.76
N VAL A 9 -11.08 -6.71 8.01
CA VAL A 9 -12.08 -6.47 6.94
C VAL A 9 -11.71 -5.23 6.14
N LEU A 10 -11.37 -4.12 6.81
CA LEU A 10 -10.94 -2.89 6.15
C LEU A 10 -9.68 -3.10 5.30
N GLY A 11 -8.72 -3.92 5.76
CA GLY A 11 -7.54 -4.29 4.99
C GLY A 11 -7.87 -5.06 3.72
N TYR A 12 -8.81 -6.02 3.79
CA TYR A 12 -9.27 -6.73 2.60
C TYR A 12 -10.03 -5.83 1.62
N VAL A 13 -10.93 -5.00 2.12
CA VAL A 13 -11.67 -4.04 1.29
C VAL A 13 -10.71 -3.08 0.59
N TYR A 14 -9.73 -2.54 1.34
CA TYR A 14 -8.68 -1.68 0.79
C TYR A 14 -7.86 -2.41 -0.30
N GLY A 15 -7.46 -3.66 -0.05
CA GLY A 15 -6.74 -4.46 -1.04
C GLY A 15 -7.55 -4.71 -2.32
N ILE A 16 -8.83 -5.06 -2.20
CA ILE A 16 -9.73 -5.31 -3.34
C ILE A 16 -9.96 -4.03 -4.15
N LEU A 17 -10.24 -2.91 -3.49
CA LEU A 17 -10.40 -1.61 -4.15
C LEU A 17 -9.10 -1.19 -4.86
N GLY A 18 -7.95 -1.46 -4.24
CA GLY A 18 -6.64 -1.23 -4.84
C GLY A 18 -6.42 -2.04 -6.12
N ILE A 19 -6.74 -3.33 -6.10
CA ILE A 19 -6.67 -4.19 -7.29
C ILE A 19 -7.62 -3.68 -8.37
N ALA A 20 -8.89 -3.41 -8.03
CA ALA A 20 -9.87 -2.92 -8.99
C ALA A 20 -9.44 -1.58 -9.63
N GLY A 21 -8.89 -0.67 -8.83
CA GLY A 21 -8.33 0.60 -9.29
C GLY A 21 -7.16 0.39 -10.26
N SER A 22 -6.20 -0.47 -9.91
CA SER A 22 -5.06 -0.79 -10.77
C SER A 22 -5.51 -1.46 -12.08
N THR A 23 -6.49 -2.36 -12.03
CA THR A 23 -7.05 -2.99 -13.24
C THR A 23 -7.72 -1.96 -14.14
N PHE A 24 -8.51 -1.03 -13.58
CA PHE A 24 -9.17 0.01 -14.35
C PHE A 24 -8.18 0.96 -15.04
N GLU A 25 -7.13 1.40 -14.34
CA GLU A 25 -6.06 2.21 -14.92
C GLU A 25 -5.27 1.44 -15.99
N MET A 26 -5.00 0.15 -15.76
CA MET A 26 -4.37 -0.72 -16.74
C MET A 26 -5.24 -0.85 -18.01
N THR A 27 -6.55 -1.05 -17.87
CA THR A 27 -7.48 -1.10 -19.01
C THR A 27 -7.49 0.22 -19.79
N LYS A 28 -7.51 1.37 -19.11
CA LYS A 28 -7.40 2.68 -19.77
C LYS A 28 -6.09 2.80 -20.55
N CYS A 29 -4.98 2.35 -19.98
CA CYS A 29 -3.69 2.42 -20.63
C CYS A 29 -3.64 1.54 -21.89
N ILE A 30 -4.16 0.31 -21.82
CA ILE A 30 -4.27 -0.61 -22.96
C ILE A 30 -5.20 -0.02 -24.03
N LEU A 31 -6.35 0.53 -23.63
CA LEU A 31 -7.31 1.11 -24.56
C LEU A 31 -6.73 2.33 -25.28
N ARG A 32 -5.98 3.19 -24.60
CA ARG A 32 -5.27 4.32 -25.22
C ARG A 32 -4.22 3.86 -26.21
N ILE A 33 -3.48 2.78 -25.92
CA ILE A 33 -2.52 2.20 -26.86
C ILE A 33 -3.24 1.65 -28.08
N ALA A 34 -4.35 0.92 -27.90
CA ALA A 34 -5.12 0.35 -28.99
C ALA A 34 -5.73 1.43 -29.89
N ILE A 35 -6.34 2.48 -29.32
CA ILE A 35 -6.93 3.59 -30.09
C ILE A 35 -5.84 4.44 -30.73
N GLY A 36 -4.74 4.74 -30.02
CA GLY A 36 -3.59 5.43 -30.58
C GLY A 36 -2.99 4.68 -31.78
N HIS A 37 -2.96 3.35 -31.72
CA HIS A 37 -2.52 2.51 -32.85
C HIS A 37 -3.48 2.54 -34.04
N ILE A 38 -4.78 2.77 -33.82
CA ILE A 38 -5.79 2.94 -34.88
C ILE A 38 -5.69 4.34 -35.52
N GLU A 39 -5.51 5.41 -34.72
CA GLU A 39 -5.30 6.77 -35.22
C GLU A 39 -3.95 6.95 -35.93
N HIS A 40 -2.90 6.25 -35.47
CA HIS A 40 -1.58 6.27 -36.10
C HIS A 40 -1.57 5.74 -37.53
N HIS A 41 -2.55 4.91 -37.92
CA HIS A 41 -2.65 4.43 -39.30
C HIS A 41 -3.27 5.46 -40.25
N GLN A 42 -3.82 6.58 -39.75
CA GLN A 42 -4.62 7.52 -40.53
C GLN A 42 -4.09 8.96 -40.55
N ARG A 43 -3.16 9.36 -39.65
CA ARG A 43 -2.59 10.72 -39.62
C ARG A 43 -1.06 10.72 -39.53
N HIS A 44 -0.40 10.50 -40.67
CA HIS A 44 0.83 11.22 -40.98
C HIS A 44 0.44 12.69 -41.15
N PHE A 45 0.51 13.55 -40.14
CA PHE A 45 0.75 15.00 -40.28
C PHE A 45 0.75 15.68 -38.89
N ASN A 46 1.87 16.34 -38.57
CA ASN A 46 2.04 17.48 -37.67
C ASN A 46 1.66 17.36 -36.18
N SER A 47 2.53 16.74 -35.36
CA SER A 47 3.06 17.34 -34.11
C SER A 47 3.93 16.33 -33.35
N GLU A 48 5.25 16.40 -33.50
CA GLU A 48 6.19 15.44 -32.88
C GLU A 48 6.29 15.59 -31.36
N HIS A 49 6.08 16.80 -30.82
CA HIS A 49 6.23 17.06 -29.37
C HIS A 49 5.07 16.54 -28.50
N PHE A 50 3.85 16.42 -29.02
CA PHE A 50 2.72 15.83 -28.29
C PHE A 50 2.77 14.30 -28.29
N ARG A 51 3.29 13.70 -29.37
CA ARG A 51 3.45 12.23 -29.52
C ARG A 51 4.47 11.67 -28.54
N GLN A 52 5.61 12.34 -28.37
CA GLN A 52 6.70 11.83 -27.54
C GLN A 52 6.37 11.86 -26.03
N ALA A 53 5.64 12.86 -25.54
CA ALA A 53 5.21 12.90 -24.13
C ALA A 53 4.13 11.83 -23.83
N GLN A 54 3.26 11.56 -24.80
CA GLN A 54 2.18 10.59 -24.66
C GLN A 54 2.72 9.15 -24.65
N ASP A 55 3.64 8.80 -25.56
CA ASP A 55 4.25 7.47 -25.66
C ASP A 55 5.12 7.12 -24.44
N VAL A 56 5.86 8.07 -23.88
CA VAL A 56 6.68 7.83 -22.68
C VAL A 56 5.78 7.61 -21.45
N SER A 57 4.69 8.37 -21.33
CA SER A 57 3.77 8.25 -20.18
C SER A 57 3.06 6.89 -20.13
N THR A 58 2.60 6.35 -21.25
CA THR A 58 1.91 5.06 -21.33
C THR A 58 2.84 3.86 -21.15
N VAL A 59 4.07 3.93 -21.66
CA VAL A 59 5.06 2.84 -21.53
C VAL A 59 5.49 2.64 -20.08
N PHE A 60 5.65 3.71 -19.29
CA PHE A 60 5.97 3.59 -17.86
C PHE A 60 4.73 3.35 -16.98
N ALA A 61 3.54 3.80 -17.38
CA ALA A 61 2.32 3.63 -16.61
C ALA A 61 1.88 2.16 -16.47
N LEU A 62 2.00 1.35 -17.52
CA LEU A 62 1.65 -0.08 -17.50
C LEU A 62 2.41 -0.89 -16.43
N PRO A 63 3.76 -0.91 -16.43
CA PRO A 63 4.52 -1.65 -15.43
C PRO A 63 4.31 -1.09 -14.02
N LEU A 64 4.08 0.21 -13.86
CA LEU A 64 3.72 0.80 -12.57
C LEU A 64 2.36 0.27 -12.07
N CYS A 65 1.34 0.22 -12.92
CA CYS A 65 0.03 -0.33 -12.55
C CYS A 65 0.11 -1.81 -12.16
N ALA A 66 0.89 -2.61 -12.90
CA ALA A 66 1.14 -4.00 -12.58
C ALA A 66 1.88 -4.16 -11.23
N LEU A 67 2.89 -3.32 -10.97
CA LEU A 67 3.63 -3.32 -9.71
C LEU A 67 2.69 -3.01 -8.52
N TRP A 68 1.84 -1.99 -8.66
CA TRP A 68 0.84 -1.66 -7.64
C TRP A 68 -0.12 -2.82 -7.37
N MET A 69 -0.60 -3.49 -8.43
CA MET A 69 -1.46 -4.67 -8.30
C MET A 69 -0.77 -5.79 -7.50
N VAL A 70 0.50 -6.09 -7.79
CA VAL A 70 1.29 -7.09 -7.05
C VAL A 70 1.35 -6.74 -5.57
N PHE A 71 1.62 -5.48 -5.22
CA PHE A 71 1.67 -5.06 -3.82
C PHE A 71 0.33 -5.15 -3.10
N PHE A 72 -0.80 -4.93 -3.78
CA PHE A 72 -2.12 -5.18 -3.18
C PHE A 72 -2.42 -6.66 -2.98
N VAL A 73 -1.98 -7.53 -3.91
CA VAL A 73 -2.06 -8.98 -3.73
C VAL A 73 -1.20 -9.43 -2.54
N ILE A 74 0.01 -8.89 -2.40
CA ILE A 74 0.90 -9.14 -1.24
C ILE A 74 0.20 -8.73 0.07
N LEU A 75 -0.51 -7.60 0.09
CA LEU A 75 -1.29 -7.18 1.26
C LEU A 75 -2.37 -8.22 1.62
N ILE A 76 -3.18 -8.64 0.65
CA ILE A 76 -4.25 -9.63 0.87
C ILE A 76 -3.67 -10.96 1.36
N MET A 77 -2.58 -11.43 0.74
CA MET A 77 -1.87 -12.63 1.16
C MET A 77 -1.28 -12.49 2.57
N GLY A 78 -0.69 -11.33 2.89
CA GLY A 78 -0.16 -11.01 4.21
C GLY A 78 -1.24 -11.05 5.30
N ILE A 79 -2.43 -10.52 5.03
CA ILE A 79 -3.59 -10.61 5.93
C ILE A 79 -4.04 -12.06 6.08
N LYS A 80 -4.22 -12.79 4.96
CA LYS A 80 -4.70 -14.18 4.95
C LYS A 80 -3.76 -15.14 5.69
N GLN A 81 -2.46 -15.00 5.47
CA GLN A 81 -1.43 -15.84 6.09
C GLN A 81 -0.98 -15.34 7.46
N LYS A 82 -1.55 -14.23 7.95
CA LYS A 82 -1.12 -13.56 9.18
C LYS A 82 0.41 -13.31 9.20
N ASN A 83 0.99 -13.00 8.04
CA ASN A 83 2.42 -12.80 7.88
C ASN A 83 2.77 -11.29 7.93
N LEU A 84 3.35 -10.87 9.06
CA LEU A 84 3.78 -9.50 9.31
C LEU A 84 4.77 -8.96 8.27
N ILE A 85 5.64 -9.82 7.72
CA ILE A 85 6.66 -9.40 6.77
C ILE A 85 6.02 -8.89 5.48
N LEU A 86 5.01 -9.61 4.97
CA LEU A 86 4.29 -9.22 3.74
C LEU A 86 3.54 -7.89 3.92
N VAL A 87 2.85 -7.72 5.05
CA VAL A 87 2.11 -6.48 5.34
C VAL A 87 3.08 -5.30 5.53
N ARG A 88 4.23 -5.51 6.18
CA ARG A 88 5.28 -4.49 6.31
C ARG A 88 5.90 -4.15 4.96
N ALA A 89 6.11 -5.12 4.07
CA ALA A 89 6.58 -4.86 2.71
C ALA A 89 5.61 -3.97 1.93
N HIS A 90 4.30 -4.24 2.00
CA HIS A 90 3.27 -3.37 1.43
C HIS A 90 3.31 -1.96 2.03
N LYS A 91 3.46 -1.84 3.35
CA LYS A 91 3.60 -0.54 4.04
C LYS A 91 4.79 0.26 3.51
N MET A 92 5.96 -0.36 3.36
CA MET A 92 7.15 0.32 2.85
C MET A 92 6.95 0.77 1.41
N PHE A 93 6.36 -0.06 0.57
CA PHE A 93 6.00 0.31 -0.80
C PHE A 93 5.03 1.50 -0.84
N LEU A 94 4.00 1.51 0.02
CA LEU A 94 3.04 2.62 0.13
C LEU A 94 3.74 3.94 0.50
N ILE A 95 4.69 3.91 1.43
CA ILE A 95 5.47 5.09 1.84
C ILE A 95 6.33 5.60 0.67
N ILE A 96 7.11 4.70 0.04
CA ILE A 96 8.03 5.07 -1.04
C ILE A 96 7.26 5.60 -2.26
N SER A 97 6.21 4.92 -2.68
CA SER A 97 5.40 5.33 -3.83
C SER A 97 4.73 6.69 -3.62
N ASN A 98 4.19 6.96 -2.43
CA ASN A 98 3.63 8.28 -2.12
C ASN A 98 4.71 9.36 -2.02
N ALA A 99 5.88 9.08 -1.46
CA ALA A 99 6.99 10.03 -1.42
C ALA A 99 7.41 10.45 -2.84
N ILE A 100 7.55 9.48 -3.75
CA ILE A 100 7.83 9.75 -5.18
C ILE A 100 6.69 10.55 -5.81
N GLY A 101 5.43 10.17 -5.54
CA GLY A 101 4.25 10.88 -6.04
C GLY A 101 4.20 12.35 -5.63
N PHE A 102 4.48 12.66 -4.36
CA PHE A 102 4.54 14.04 -3.87
C PHE A 102 5.67 14.85 -4.51
N ILE A 103 6.83 14.25 -4.75
CA ILE A 103 7.94 14.91 -5.45
C ILE A 103 7.51 15.28 -6.89
N ILE A 104 6.89 14.35 -7.62
CA ILE A 104 6.41 14.58 -8.99
C ILE A 104 5.35 15.69 -9.01
N LEU A 105 4.38 15.65 -8.10
CA LEU A 105 3.36 16.71 -7.98
C LEU A 105 3.98 18.07 -7.64
N GLY A 106 4.97 18.09 -6.74
CA GLY A 106 5.70 19.30 -6.39
C GLY A 106 6.42 19.92 -7.58
N ILE A 107 7.13 19.11 -8.38
CA ILE A 107 7.76 19.55 -9.62
C ILE A 107 6.70 20.07 -10.61
N GLY A 108 5.57 19.39 -10.75
CA GLY A 108 4.46 19.81 -11.62
C GLY A 108 3.90 21.20 -11.26
N ILE A 109 3.72 21.48 -9.96
CA ILE A 109 3.29 22.81 -9.48
C ILE A 109 4.33 23.88 -9.81
N LEU A 110 5.62 23.55 -9.64
CA LEU A 110 6.74 24.45 -9.90
C LEU A 110 6.83 24.82 -11.38
N VAL A 111 6.72 23.82 -12.27
CA VAL A 111 6.70 24.01 -13.74
C VAL A 111 5.52 24.87 -14.18
N LEU A 112 4.31 24.60 -13.68
CA LEU A 112 3.13 25.41 -14.01
C LEU A 112 3.24 26.85 -13.52
N THR A 113 3.97 27.09 -12.44
CA THR A 113 4.17 28.44 -11.90
C THR A 113 5.17 29.25 -12.74
N ILE A 114 6.19 28.59 -13.31
CA ILE A 114 7.26 29.26 -14.07
C ILE A 114 6.89 29.46 -15.55
N PHE A 115 6.25 28.47 -16.18
CA PHE A 115 6.16 28.40 -17.65
C PHE A 115 4.78 28.71 -18.24
N TYR A 116 3.72 28.84 -17.43
CA TYR A 116 2.35 29.01 -17.92
C TYR A 116 1.73 30.37 -17.61
N ASN A 117 0.86 30.82 -18.51
CA ASN A 117 0.18 32.11 -18.44
C ASN A 117 -0.72 32.22 -17.18
N GLU A 118 -0.80 33.40 -16.56
CA GLU A 118 -1.34 33.57 -15.20
C GLU A 118 -2.76 33.03 -14.98
N LYS A 119 -3.65 33.17 -15.97
CA LYS A 119 -5.07 32.77 -15.83
C LYS A 119 -5.24 31.25 -15.81
N ASP A 120 -4.66 30.55 -16.79
CA ASP A 120 -4.76 29.09 -16.87
C ASP A 120 -3.92 28.39 -15.78
N ALA A 121 -2.77 29.00 -15.42
CA ALA A 121 -1.93 28.53 -14.33
C ALA A 121 -2.62 28.65 -12.97
N LYS A 122 -3.50 29.65 -12.74
CA LYS A 122 -4.23 29.78 -11.46
C LYS A 122 -5.20 28.62 -11.24
N LEU A 123 -6.02 28.28 -12.24
CA LEU A 123 -6.96 27.17 -12.14
C LEU A 123 -6.22 25.82 -11.99
N ALA A 124 -5.19 25.59 -12.80
CA ALA A 124 -4.40 24.36 -12.73
C ALA A 124 -3.69 24.17 -11.38
N ARG A 125 -3.17 25.26 -10.79
CA ARG A 125 -2.58 25.25 -9.44
C ARG A 125 -3.61 24.89 -8.37
N VAL A 126 -4.82 25.45 -8.44
CA VAL A 126 -5.91 25.12 -7.49
C VAL A 126 -6.28 23.64 -7.58
N ILE A 127 -6.45 23.11 -8.79
CA ILE A 127 -6.76 21.69 -9.01
C ILE A 127 -5.64 20.81 -8.44
N LEU A 128 -4.37 21.15 -8.69
CA LEU A 128 -3.22 20.41 -8.15
C LEU A 128 -3.16 20.42 -6.63
N VAL A 129 -3.46 21.56 -5.99
CA VAL A 129 -3.52 21.65 -4.53
C VAL A 129 -4.64 20.76 -3.98
N ILE A 130 -5.82 20.76 -4.60
CA ILE A 130 -6.93 19.88 -4.20
C ILE A 130 -6.52 18.42 -4.33
N VAL A 131 -5.90 18.03 -5.45
CA VAL A 131 -5.38 16.67 -5.67
C VAL A 131 -4.35 16.30 -4.60
N LEU A 132 -3.45 17.23 -4.24
CA LEU A 132 -2.45 17.00 -3.20
C LEU A 132 -3.08 16.79 -1.82
N VAL A 133 -4.10 17.59 -1.46
CA VAL A 133 -4.83 17.45 -0.18
C VAL A 133 -5.58 16.12 -0.11
N ILE A 134 -6.32 15.77 -1.17
CA ILE A 134 -7.05 14.49 -1.26
C ILE A 134 -6.06 13.32 -1.25
N GLY A 135 -4.93 13.44 -1.95
CA GLY A 135 -3.84 12.46 -1.95
C GLY A 135 -3.26 12.26 -0.55
N LEU A 136 -2.99 13.34 0.19
CA LEU A 136 -2.48 13.26 1.55
C LEU A 136 -3.49 12.63 2.52
N ALA A 137 -4.77 13.02 2.42
CA ALA A 137 -5.82 12.44 3.25
C ALA A 137 -6.01 10.94 2.99
N SER A 138 -6.04 10.54 1.72
CA SER A 138 -6.16 9.12 1.34
C SER A 138 -4.92 8.32 1.74
N TYR A 139 -3.72 8.89 1.66
CA TYR A 139 -2.48 8.29 2.16
C TYR A 139 -2.51 8.05 3.67
N LEU A 140 -2.91 9.06 4.46
CA LEU A 140 -3.02 8.92 5.92
C LEU A 140 -4.06 7.87 6.30
N LEU A 141 -5.19 7.80 5.58
CA LEU A 141 -6.19 6.77 5.75
C LEU A 141 -5.62 5.37 5.44
N ALA A 142 -4.90 5.22 4.33
CA ALA A 142 -4.27 3.96 3.95
C ALA A 142 -3.24 3.49 5.00
N LEU A 143 -2.37 4.39 5.47
CA LEU A 143 -1.44 4.10 6.56
C LEU A 143 -2.16 3.67 7.84
N TRP A 144 -3.27 4.34 8.18
CA TRP A 144 -4.07 4.00 9.34
C TRP A 144 -4.65 2.59 9.24
N ILE A 145 -5.21 2.22 8.07
CA ILE A 145 -5.72 0.86 7.81
C ILE A 145 -4.59 -0.17 7.92
N VAL A 146 -3.46 0.05 7.26
CA VAL A 146 -2.33 -0.90 7.25
C VAL A 146 -1.72 -1.06 8.64
N ASN A 147 -1.60 0.01 9.42
CA ASN A 147 -1.14 -0.07 10.81
C ASN A 147 -2.14 -0.85 11.69
N GLY A 148 -3.43 -0.67 11.47
CA GLY A 148 -4.46 -1.45 12.14
C GLY A 148 -4.38 -2.95 11.81
N VAL A 149 -4.11 -3.29 10.55
CA VAL A 149 -3.89 -4.68 10.11
C VAL A 149 -2.66 -5.29 10.79
N ILE A 150 -1.55 -4.54 10.89
CA ILE A 150 -0.34 -4.99 11.60
C ILE A 150 -0.68 -5.32 13.06
N ARG A 151 -1.41 -4.43 13.73
CA ARG A 151 -1.84 -4.64 15.13
C ARG A 151 -2.76 -5.85 15.28
N TYR A 152 -3.64 -6.10 14.30
CA TYR A 152 -4.48 -7.30 14.27
C TYR A 152 -3.64 -8.58 14.25
N ILE A 153 -2.64 -8.65 13.37
CA ILE A 153 -1.77 -9.82 13.25
C ILE A 153 -0.89 -10.01 14.50
N GLU A 154 -0.37 -8.91 15.07
CA GLU A 154 0.45 -8.96 16.30
C GLU A 154 -0.36 -9.45 17.51
N THR A 155 -1.60 -8.99 17.67
CA THR A 155 -2.47 -9.39 18.79
C THR A 155 -2.79 -10.88 18.76
N ASP A 156 -3.10 -11.41 17.57
CA ASP A 156 -3.41 -12.82 17.37
C ASP A 156 -2.19 -13.74 17.62
N ARG A 157 -0.99 -13.27 17.25
CA ARG A 157 0.27 -14.00 17.53
C ARG A 157 0.58 -14.08 19.02
N ILE A 158 0.27 -13.02 19.78
CA ILE A 158 0.46 -13.02 21.24
C ILE A 158 -0.49 -14.03 21.88
N ILE A 159 -1.77 -14.03 21.51
CA ILE A 159 -2.77 -14.96 22.06
C ILE A 159 -2.37 -16.42 21.80
N ASN A 160 -2.02 -16.77 20.55
CA ASN A 160 -1.58 -18.13 20.21
C ASN A 160 -0.27 -18.55 20.91
N ASN A 161 0.68 -17.65 21.11
CA ASN A 161 1.90 -17.97 21.85
C ASN A 161 1.65 -18.14 23.36
N THR A 162 0.61 -17.50 23.91
CA THR A 162 0.27 -17.60 25.33
C THR A 162 -0.46 -18.92 25.62
N GLU A 163 -1.26 -19.43 24.68
CA GLU A 163 -1.89 -20.76 24.79
C GLU A 163 -0.90 -21.94 24.66
N VAL A 164 0.26 -21.76 24.03
CA VAL A 164 1.29 -22.82 23.94
C VAL A 164 2.11 -22.94 25.23
N VAL A 165 2.04 -21.95 26.14
CA VAL A 165 2.61 -22.05 27.49
C VAL A 165 1.56 -22.65 28.43
N ILE A 166 1.12 -23.88 28.15
CA ILE A 166 0.45 -24.70 29.15
C ILE A 166 1.54 -25.12 30.13
N PHE A 167 1.50 -24.52 31.33
CA PHE A 167 2.22 -24.94 32.52
C PHE A 167 2.40 -26.46 32.55
N HIS A 168 3.64 -26.95 32.46
CA HIS A 168 3.99 -28.21 33.09
C HIS A 168 4.16 -27.90 34.58
N PRO A 169 3.24 -28.34 35.47
CA PRO A 169 3.56 -28.38 36.88
C PRO A 169 4.68 -29.41 37.05
N ASP A 170 5.87 -28.91 37.35
CA ASP A 170 7.04 -29.72 37.70
C ASP A 170 6.74 -30.42 39.03
N VAL A 171 6.16 -31.62 38.96
CA VAL A 171 5.97 -32.50 40.10
C VAL A 171 6.95 -33.65 39.97
N GLN A 172 8.07 -33.53 40.69
CA GLN A 172 8.62 -34.56 41.58
C GLN A 172 10.11 -34.29 41.80
N HIS A 173 10.47 -33.55 42.84
CA HIS A 173 11.71 -33.77 43.61
C HIS A 173 11.38 -33.52 45.09
N HIS A 174 10.71 -34.49 45.72
CA HIS A 174 10.68 -34.57 47.18
C HIS A 174 12.04 -35.09 47.64
N VAL A 175 12.89 -34.17 48.07
CA VAL A 175 14.12 -34.46 48.80
C VAL A 175 13.73 -35.15 50.11
N GLN A 176 14.17 -36.38 50.29
CA GLN A 176 14.10 -37.12 51.56
C GLN A 176 14.92 -36.38 52.61
N PHE A 177 14.29 -36.01 53.74
CA PHE A 177 15.02 -35.67 54.96
C PHE A 177 15.04 -36.91 55.86
N GLU A 178 16.20 -37.55 55.91
CA GLU A 178 16.56 -38.59 56.86
C GLU A 178 16.78 -37.94 58.24
N TYR A 179 15.92 -38.25 59.22
CA TYR A 179 16.11 -37.85 60.60
C TYR A 179 16.70 -39.03 61.39
N ASP A 180 18.00 -38.92 61.69
CA ASP A 180 18.72 -39.79 62.62
C ASP A 180 18.38 -39.35 64.06
N TYR A 181 17.69 -40.21 64.82
CA TYR A 181 17.42 -40.01 66.23
C TYR A 181 18.22 -41.04 67.04
N THR A 182 19.29 -40.59 67.68
CA THR A 182 19.96 -41.33 68.76
C THR A 182 19.28 -41.04 70.10
N PRO A 183 19.00 -42.06 70.93
CA PRO A 183 18.38 -41.86 72.25
C PRO A 183 19.43 -41.66 73.34
N VAL A 184 19.25 -40.63 74.17
CA VAL A 184 19.86 -40.50 75.51
C VAL A 184 18.77 -40.08 76.49
#